data_AF-A0A964YSE0-F1
#
_entry.id   AF-A0A964YSE0-F1
#
_cell.length_a   1.000
_cell.length_b   1.000
_cell.length_c   1.000
_cell.angle_alpha   90.00
_cell.angle_beta   90.00
_cell.angle_gamma   90.00
#
_symmetry.space_group_name_H-M   'P 1'
#
loop_
_entity.id
_entity.type
_entity.pdbx_description
1 polymer ?
#
loop_
_entity_poly.entity_id
_entity_poly.type
_entity_poly.pdbx_seq_one_letter_code
_entity_poly.pdbx_strand_id
1 'polypeptide(L)'
;MGASLYSFAQPLSAILPKNQSNLSNFNVTFSWNSAANVTNYKVEMATNTAFTSNYVESPLTNLTTWSSFVPLQGTYYWRIKGYVPNDSILSPTYSFSYFTPSNSASTTFWLKADAGVSLDASNKVQSWTDLSANGYSVIQSVAAKRPIVSNNSVNGYPSIQFAGAQVLSGG
;
A
#
# COMPACT_ATOMS: atom_id res chain seq x y z
N MET A 1 7.08 14.48 49.24
CA MET A 1 7.80 13.48 48.42
C MET A 1 7.45 13.77 46.97
N GLY A 2 8.39 14.37 46.23
CA GLY A 2 8.15 14.87 44.87
C GLY A 2 8.14 13.74 43.85
N ALA A 3 7.07 13.62 43.09
CA ALA A 3 7.05 12.80 41.88
C ALA A 3 7.82 13.55 40.79
N SER A 4 9.00 13.04 40.43
CA SER A 4 9.72 13.51 39.25
C SER A 4 8.96 13.03 38.01
N LEU A 5 8.16 13.93 37.42
CA LEU A 5 7.52 13.72 36.13
C LEU A 5 8.57 13.90 35.03
N TYR A 6 9.31 12.83 34.72
CA TYR A 6 10.11 12.80 33.49
C TYR A 6 9.16 12.65 32.30
N SER A 7 8.73 13.78 31.75
CA SER A 7 8.14 13.86 30.41
C SER A 7 9.23 13.46 29.41
N PHE A 8 9.26 12.20 28.98
CA PHE A 8 10.08 11.81 27.85
C PHE A 8 9.53 12.46 26.58
N ALA A 9 10.40 13.12 25.82
CA ALA A 9 10.02 13.68 24.52
C ALA A 9 9.54 12.56 23.58
N GLN A 10 8.54 12.85 22.74
CA GLN A 10 8.04 11.86 21.77
C GLN A 10 9.18 11.39 20.85
N PRO A 11 9.39 10.07 20.70
CA PRO A 11 10.42 9.55 19.81
C PRO A 11 10.06 9.84 18.34
N LEU A 12 11.08 9.97 17.50
CA LEU A 12 10.89 10.07 16.06
C LEU A 12 10.33 8.75 15.52
N SER A 13 9.16 8.80 14.88
CA SER A 13 8.43 7.62 14.42
C SER A 13 7.72 7.82 13.08
N ALA A 14 7.58 6.73 12.33
CA ALA A 14 6.85 6.72 11.08
C ALA A 14 5.33 6.75 11.29
N ILE A 15 4.65 7.47 10.40
CA ILE A 15 3.20 7.51 10.28
C ILE A 15 2.75 6.72 9.04
N LEU A 16 3.37 6.96 7.88
CA LEU A 16 3.10 6.28 6.61
C LEU A 16 4.40 6.07 5.81
N PRO A 17 4.49 4.99 5.00
CA PRO A 17 3.61 3.82 5.00
C PRO A 17 3.54 3.14 6.36
N LYS A 18 2.43 2.46 6.69
CA LYS A 18 2.36 1.71 7.95
C LYS A 18 3.37 0.56 7.91
N ASN A 19 3.97 0.24 9.05
CA ASN A 19 4.91 -0.88 9.13
C ASN A 19 4.23 -2.16 8.62
N GLN A 20 4.93 -2.91 7.77
CA GLN A 20 4.49 -4.15 7.13
C GLN A 20 3.25 -4.00 6.24
N SER A 21 2.92 -2.77 5.81
CA SER A 21 1.79 -2.54 4.90
C SER A 21 2.07 -3.03 3.48
N ASN A 22 1.00 -3.35 2.74
CA ASN A 22 1.05 -3.66 1.31
C ASN A 22 0.48 -2.48 0.52
N LEU A 23 1.26 -1.97 -0.43
CA LEU A 23 0.90 -0.85 -1.28
C LEU A 23 0.65 -1.33 -2.71
N SER A 24 -0.34 -0.73 -3.37
CA SER A 24 -0.67 -0.93 -4.78
C SER A 24 -0.22 0.23 -5.68
N ASN A 25 0.37 1.28 -5.11
CA ASN A 25 0.87 2.44 -5.84
C ASN A 25 2.40 2.48 -5.77
N PHE A 26 3.03 2.77 -6.91
CA PHE A 26 4.48 2.92 -7.04
C PHE A 26 4.97 4.31 -6.60
N ASN A 27 4.09 5.31 -6.46
CA ASN A 27 4.43 6.58 -5.83
C ASN A 27 4.10 6.52 -4.34
N VAL A 28 5.13 6.39 -3.52
CA VAL A 28 5.00 6.15 -2.08
C VAL A 28 5.23 7.44 -1.31
N THR A 29 4.25 7.83 -0.49
CA THR A 29 4.38 8.96 0.44
C THR A 29 4.81 8.48 1.81
N PHE A 30 5.96 8.97 2.24
CA PHE A 30 6.51 8.83 3.58
C PHE A 30 6.07 10.00 4.44
N SER A 31 5.63 9.71 5.66
CA SER A 31 5.24 10.70 6.65
C SER A 31 5.64 10.25 8.05
N TRP A 32 6.04 11.20 8.90
CA TRP A 32 6.53 10.96 10.26
C TRP A 32 6.10 12.08 11.22
N ASN A 33 6.23 11.88 12.53
CA ASN A 33 6.01 12.96 13.50
C ASN A 33 7.26 13.85 13.63
N SER A 34 7.06 15.12 14.02
CA SER A 34 8.18 15.93 14.51
C SER A 34 8.72 15.36 15.82
N ALA A 35 10.03 15.53 16.05
CA ALA A 35 10.70 15.13 17.29
C ALA A 35 11.39 16.33 17.95
N ALA A 36 11.54 16.29 19.28
CA ALA A 36 12.16 17.39 20.02
C ALA A 36 13.60 17.63 19.54
N ASN A 37 13.96 18.92 19.38
CA ASN A 37 15.27 19.38 18.92
C ASN A 37 15.68 18.94 17.50
N VAL A 38 14.79 18.29 16.74
CA VAL A 38 15.04 17.93 15.34
C VAL A 38 14.50 19.02 14.42
N THR A 39 15.38 19.63 13.64
CA THR A 39 15.03 20.74 12.74
C THR A 39 14.91 20.31 11.29
N ASN A 40 15.60 19.23 10.90
CA ASN A 40 15.61 18.72 9.55
C ASN A 40 15.59 17.19 9.57
N TYR A 41 15.14 16.61 8.47
CA TYR A 41 14.95 15.20 8.29
C TYR A 41 15.51 14.74 6.94
N LYS A 42 15.90 13.47 6.90
CA LYS A 42 15.99 12.68 5.69
C LYS A 42 15.27 11.36 5.89
N VAL A 43 14.78 10.78 4.80
CA VAL A 43 14.27 9.42 4.75
C VAL A 43 15.28 8.57 4.00
N GLU A 44 15.68 7.45 4.60
CA GLU A 44 16.52 6.43 3.98
C GLU A 44 15.62 5.24 3.61
N MET A 45 15.75 4.71 2.40
CA MET A 45 14.98 3.57 1.89
C MET A 45 15.92 2.60 1.15
N ALA A 46 15.71 1.30 1.31
CA ALA A 46 16.50 0.25 0.65
C ALA A 46 15.67 -1.04 0.46
N THR A 47 16.19 -2.00 -0.31
CA THR A 47 15.57 -3.34 -0.45
C THR A 47 16.12 -4.37 0.53
N ASN A 48 16.97 -3.96 1.47
CA ASN A 48 17.46 -4.81 2.56
C ASN A 48 17.62 -4.03 3.88
N THR A 49 17.58 -4.74 5.00
CA THR A 49 17.67 -4.15 6.35
C THR A 49 19.02 -3.52 6.67
N ALA A 50 20.07 -3.89 5.95
CA ALA A 50 21.41 -3.30 6.10
C ALA A 50 21.58 -1.99 5.32
N PHE A 51 20.58 -1.56 4.54
CA PHE A 51 20.64 -0.34 3.73
C PHE A 51 21.80 -0.32 2.71
N THR A 52 22.09 -1.46 2.07
CA THR A 52 23.20 -1.60 1.10
C THR A 52 22.73 -1.88 -0.33
N SER A 53 21.47 -2.26 -0.53
CA SER A 53 20.90 -2.62 -1.84
C SER A 53 19.78 -1.66 -2.24
N ASN A 54 19.85 -1.14 -3.47
CA ASN A 54 18.89 -0.17 -4.01
C ASN A 54 18.59 0.98 -3.02
N TYR A 55 19.66 1.49 -2.40
CA TYR A 55 19.58 2.54 -1.40
C TYR A 55 19.20 3.88 -2.05
N VAL A 56 18.20 4.54 -1.47
CA VAL A 56 17.72 5.87 -1.85
C VAL A 56 17.60 6.71 -0.58
N GLU A 57 17.98 7.97 -0.68
CA GLU A 57 17.85 8.95 0.40
C GLU A 57 17.06 10.16 -0.11
N SER A 58 16.21 10.74 0.74
CA SER A 58 15.53 11.99 0.42
C SER A 58 16.50 13.18 0.45
N PRO A 59 16.16 14.29 -0.24
CA PRO A 59 16.76 15.59 0.07
C PRO A 59 16.56 15.94 1.56
N LEU A 60 17.45 16.79 2.08
CA LEU A 60 17.27 17.37 3.41
C LEU A 60 16.01 18.26 3.40
N THR A 61 15.13 18.06 4.38
CA THR A 61 13.86 18.80 4.47
C THR A 61 13.52 19.14 5.90
N ASN A 62 12.84 20.27 6.13
CA ASN A 62 12.24 20.61 7.41
C ASN A 62 10.76 20.16 7.51
N LEU A 63 10.22 19.57 6.44
CA LEU A 63 8.87 19.01 6.40
C LEU A 63 8.84 17.64 7.08
N THR A 64 7.63 17.15 7.35
CA THR A 64 7.38 15.81 7.91
C THR A 64 6.80 14.84 6.87
N THR A 65 7.04 15.13 5.59
CA THR A 65 6.59 14.34 4.45
C THR A 65 7.62 14.33 3.33
N TRP A 66 7.68 13.22 2.59
CA TRP A 66 8.45 13.06 1.37
C TRP A 66 7.81 12.00 0.49
N SER A 67 7.80 12.19 -0.83
CA SER A 67 7.30 11.18 -1.78
C SER A 67 8.43 10.69 -2.67
N SER A 68 8.43 9.38 -2.95
CA SER A 68 9.42 8.74 -3.79
C SER A 68 8.81 7.66 -4.67
N PHE A 69 9.41 7.47 -5.84
CA PHE A 69 9.03 6.44 -6.79
C PHE A 69 9.70 5.11 -6.44
N VAL A 70 8.91 4.03 -6.47
CA VAL A 70 9.32 2.65 -6.18
C VAL A 70 9.06 1.80 -7.44
N PRO A 71 10.07 1.62 -8.31
CA PRO A 71 9.87 1.02 -9.64
C PRO A 71 9.54 -0.47 -9.62
N LEU A 72 10.03 -1.20 -8.62
CA LEU A 72 10.03 -2.65 -8.61
C LEU A 72 9.15 -3.16 -7.48
N GLN A 73 8.31 -4.15 -7.80
CA GLN A 73 7.58 -4.88 -6.77
C GLN A 73 8.54 -5.63 -5.84
N GLY A 74 8.21 -5.67 -4.55
CA GLY A 74 9.04 -6.27 -3.52
C GLY A 74 8.90 -5.59 -2.18
N THR A 75 9.71 -6.04 -1.22
CA THR A 75 9.76 -5.48 0.13
C THR A 75 10.85 -4.42 0.25
N TYR A 76 10.47 -3.28 0.81
CA TYR A 76 11.34 -2.14 1.07
C TYR A 76 11.43 -1.89 2.56
N TYR A 77 12.61 -1.47 3.00
CA TYR A 77 12.93 -1.07 4.35
C TYR A 77 13.24 0.40 4.37
N TRP A 78 12.73 1.12 5.35
CA TRP A 78 12.92 2.56 5.42
C TRP A 78 12.98 3.05 6.87
N ARG A 79 13.65 4.18 7.07
CA ARG A 79 13.77 4.85 8.36
C ARG A 79 13.94 6.36 8.17
N ILE A 80 13.64 7.11 9.21
CA ILE A 80 13.82 8.57 9.24
C ILE A 80 15.09 8.88 10.02
N LYS A 81 15.92 9.73 9.45
CA LYS A 81 17.07 10.35 10.11
C LYS A 81 16.75 11.80 10.43
N GLY A 82 16.61 12.10 11.72
CA GLY A 82 16.42 13.46 12.22
C GLY A 82 17.75 14.10 12.60
N TYR A 83 17.97 15.34 12.21
CA TYR A 83 19.18 16.11 12.53
C TYR A 83 18.94 17.03 13.72
N VAL A 84 19.77 16.86 14.75
CA VAL A 84 19.88 17.75 15.91
C VAL A 84 21.19 18.56 15.79
N PRO A 85 21.41 19.66 16.54
CA PRO A 85 22.48 20.63 16.26
C PRO A 85 23.91 20.09 16.06
N ASN A 86 24.25 18.92 16.59
CA ASN A 86 25.58 18.28 16.41
C ASN A 86 25.51 16.76 16.24
N ASP A 87 24.34 16.20 15.97
CA ASP A 87 24.15 14.74 15.92
C ASP A 87 22.94 14.37 15.04
N SER A 88 22.64 13.09 14.92
CA SER A 88 21.44 12.60 14.28
C SER A 88 20.79 11.48 15.08
N ILE A 89 19.46 11.46 15.10
CA ILE A 89 18.68 10.37 15.66
C ILE A 89 18.03 9.59 14.52
N LEU A 90 17.95 8.26 14.67
CA LEU A 90 17.22 7.39 13.77
C LEU A 90 15.90 6.96 14.39
N SER A 91 14.87 6.87 13.57
CA SER A 91 13.69 6.09 13.91
C SER A 91 14.01 4.59 13.92
N PRO A 92 13.12 3.74 14.45
CA PRO A 92 13.10 2.32 14.09
C PRO A 92 13.08 2.13 12.56
N THR A 93 13.49 0.93 12.11
CA THR A 93 13.33 0.54 10.71
C THR A 93 11.93 -0.01 10.50
N TYR A 94 11.26 0.51 9.49
CA TYR A 94 9.93 0.11 9.06
C TYR A 94 10.04 -0.62 7.73
N SER A 95 9.02 -1.41 7.40
CA SER A 95 8.91 -2.08 6.10
C SER A 95 7.57 -1.80 5.44
N PHE A 96 7.55 -1.92 4.12
CA PHE A 96 6.32 -2.08 3.34
C PHE A 96 6.62 -2.97 2.13
N SER A 97 5.60 -3.57 1.56
CA SER A 97 5.70 -4.28 0.29
C SER A 97 4.92 -3.53 -0.78
N TYR A 98 5.50 -3.41 -1.98
CA TYR A 98 4.81 -2.91 -3.15
C TYR A 98 4.50 -4.08 -4.08
N PHE A 99 3.24 -4.23 -4.45
CA PHE A 99 2.79 -5.26 -5.38
C PHE A 99 1.59 -4.77 -6.21
N THR A 100 1.69 -4.93 -7.52
CA THR A 100 0.55 -4.80 -8.44
C THR A 100 0.50 -6.03 -9.34
N PRO A 101 -0.66 -6.71 -9.46
CA PRO A 101 -0.78 -7.88 -10.33
C PRO A 101 -0.37 -7.59 -11.78
N SER A 102 -0.66 -6.37 -12.26
CA SER A 102 -0.28 -5.88 -13.58
C SER A 102 1.22 -5.90 -13.86
N ASN A 103 2.08 -5.78 -12.85
CA ASN A 103 3.53 -5.64 -13.05
C ASN A 103 4.28 -6.96 -12.78
N SER A 104 3.55 -8.05 -12.54
CA SER A 104 4.13 -9.37 -12.33
C SER A 104 4.11 -10.18 -13.63
N ALA A 105 5.31 -10.50 -14.15
CA ALA A 105 5.50 -11.16 -15.45
C ALA A 105 4.84 -12.56 -15.57
N SER A 106 4.42 -13.16 -14.45
CA SER A 106 3.80 -14.48 -14.40
C SER A 106 2.29 -14.47 -14.11
N THR A 107 1.67 -13.32 -13.86
CA THR A 107 0.22 -13.27 -13.61
C THR A 107 -0.55 -13.25 -14.91
N THR A 108 -1.12 -14.39 -15.28
CA THR A 108 -1.92 -14.53 -16.50
C THR A 108 -3.32 -13.91 -16.36
N PHE A 109 -3.90 -13.95 -15.16
CA PHE A 109 -5.24 -13.44 -14.90
C PHE A 109 -5.41 -13.12 -13.42
N TRP A 110 -5.95 -11.95 -13.09
CA TRP A 110 -6.13 -11.52 -11.71
C TRP A 110 -7.45 -10.75 -11.52
N LEU A 111 -8.39 -11.38 -10.82
CA LEU A 111 -9.69 -10.81 -10.51
C LEU A 111 -9.80 -10.53 -9.01
N LYS A 112 -10.34 -9.36 -8.64
CA LYS A 112 -10.64 -9.01 -7.24
C LYS A 112 -12.08 -8.52 -7.09
N ALA A 113 -12.85 -9.05 -6.15
CA ALA A 113 -14.27 -8.68 -6.02
C ALA A 113 -14.46 -7.24 -5.49
N ASP A 114 -13.41 -6.65 -4.92
CA ASP A 114 -13.37 -5.28 -4.39
C ASP A 114 -12.85 -4.26 -5.42
N ALA A 115 -12.43 -4.68 -6.62
CA ALA A 115 -11.84 -3.80 -7.64
C ALA A 115 -12.07 -4.32 -9.07
N GLY A 116 -12.33 -3.42 -10.02
CA GLY A 116 -12.54 -3.79 -11.42
C GLY A 116 -13.89 -4.46 -11.70
N VAL A 117 -14.84 -4.41 -10.77
CA VAL A 117 -16.21 -4.92 -10.97
C VAL A 117 -17.10 -3.80 -11.50
N SER A 118 -17.74 -4.01 -12.65
CA SER A 118 -18.75 -3.11 -13.19
C SER A 118 -20.14 -3.68 -12.95
N LEU A 119 -21.02 -2.86 -12.38
CA LEU A 119 -22.40 -3.24 -12.07
C LEU A 119 -23.37 -2.64 -13.08
N ASP A 120 -24.44 -3.35 -13.35
CA ASP A 120 -25.59 -2.82 -14.08
C ASP A 120 -26.49 -1.95 -13.19
N ALA A 121 -27.55 -1.39 -13.78
CA ALA A 121 -28.53 -0.55 -13.08
C ALA A 121 -29.27 -1.26 -11.93
N SER A 122 -29.18 -2.60 -11.85
CA SER A 122 -29.76 -3.42 -10.77
C SER A 122 -28.71 -3.91 -9.77
N ASN A 123 -27.51 -3.33 -9.77
CA ASN A 123 -26.36 -3.72 -8.93
C ASN A 123 -25.87 -5.16 -9.13
N LYS A 124 -26.08 -5.73 -10.33
CA LYS A 124 -25.54 -7.05 -10.70
C LYS A 124 -24.28 -6.90 -11.54
N VAL A 125 -23.36 -7.86 -11.43
CA VAL A 125 -22.06 -7.83 -12.11
C VAL A 125 -22.24 -8.00 -13.61
N GLN A 126 -22.03 -6.91 -14.36
CA GLN A 126 -22.06 -6.90 -15.81
C GLN A 126 -20.70 -7.30 -16.41
N SER A 127 -19.61 -6.86 -15.79
CA SER A 127 -18.26 -7.24 -16.17
C SER A 127 -17.33 -7.23 -14.96
N TRP A 128 -16.24 -7.98 -15.08
CA TRP A 128 -15.16 -8.03 -14.12
C TRP A 128 -13.83 -7.95 -14.89
N THR A 129 -13.15 -6.83 -14.74
CA THR A 129 -11.91 -6.49 -15.43
C THR A 129 -10.73 -7.20 -14.78
N ASP A 130 -9.89 -7.79 -15.61
CA ASP A 130 -8.59 -8.33 -15.22
C ASP A 130 -7.66 -7.21 -14.76
N LEU A 131 -7.08 -7.38 -13.58
CA LEU A 131 -6.08 -6.46 -13.02
C LEU A 131 -4.65 -6.90 -13.32
N SER A 132 -4.46 -7.99 -14.07
CA SER A 132 -3.18 -8.34 -14.69
C SER A 132 -2.84 -7.38 -15.84
N ALA A 133 -1.65 -7.53 -16.44
CA ALA A 133 -1.26 -6.77 -17.62
C ALA A 133 -1.97 -7.20 -18.91
N ASN A 134 -2.65 -8.35 -18.92
CA ASN A 134 -3.20 -8.92 -20.15
C ASN A 134 -4.51 -8.26 -20.59
N GLY A 135 -5.16 -7.48 -19.72
CA GLY A 135 -6.32 -6.67 -20.08
C GLY A 135 -7.57 -7.46 -20.42
N TYR A 136 -7.65 -8.72 -19.98
CA TYR A 136 -8.85 -9.54 -20.17
C TYR A 136 -10.06 -8.97 -19.41
N SER A 137 -11.25 -9.40 -19.77
CA SER A 137 -12.45 -9.10 -19.01
C SER A 137 -13.43 -10.25 -19.15
N VAL A 138 -14.01 -10.68 -18.02
CA VAL A 138 -15.13 -11.60 -18.04
C VAL A 138 -16.41 -10.79 -17.99
N ILE A 139 -17.36 -11.12 -18.87
CA ILE A 139 -18.59 -10.37 -19.05
C ILE A 139 -19.81 -11.27 -18.94
N GLN A 140 -20.95 -10.66 -18.66
CA GLN A 140 -22.26 -11.29 -18.82
C GLN A 140 -23.26 -10.31 -19.41
N SER A 141 -23.49 -10.44 -20.71
CA SER A 141 -24.40 -9.57 -21.46
C SER A 141 -25.87 -9.78 -21.06
N VAL A 142 -26.24 -10.99 -20.62
CA VAL A 142 -27.62 -11.33 -20.25
C VAL A 142 -27.90 -10.98 -18.79
N ALA A 143 -28.72 -9.95 -18.54
CA ALA A 143 -29.02 -9.45 -17.19
C ALA A 143 -29.54 -10.53 -16.21
N ALA A 144 -30.34 -11.47 -16.69
CA ALA A 144 -30.86 -12.58 -15.86
C ALA A 144 -29.76 -13.55 -15.38
N LYS A 145 -28.61 -13.60 -16.07
CA LYS A 145 -27.47 -14.47 -15.76
C LYS A 145 -26.35 -13.77 -15.00
N ARG A 146 -26.48 -12.48 -14.70
CA ARG A 146 -25.44 -11.71 -13.97
C ARG A 146 -25.42 -12.12 -12.49
N PRO A 147 -24.24 -12.41 -11.90
CA PRO A 147 -24.10 -12.64 -10.48
C PRO A 147 -24.19 -11.33 -9.68
N ILE A 148 -24.12 -11.43 -8.36
CA ILE A 148 -24.15 -10.26 -7.46
C ILE A 148 -22.84 -10.08 -6.72
N VAL A 149 -22.53 -8.84 -6.33
CA VAL A 149 -21.46 -8.56 -5.35
C VAL A 149 -22.06 -8.66 -3.95
N SER A 150 -21.36 -9.34 -3.05
CA SER A 150 -21.62 -9.31 -1.62
C SER A 150 -20.41 -8.71 -0.91
N ASN A 151 -20.55 -7.48 -0.41
CA ASN A 151 -19.44 -6.66 0.11
C ASN A 151 -18.89 -7.11 1.48
N ASN A 152 -19.58 -8.01 2.18
CA ASN A 152 -19.23 -8.42 3.53
C ASN A 152 -19.53 -9.91 3.72
N SER A 153 -18.82 -10.76 2.98
CA SER A 153 -19.09 -12.20 2.96
C SER A 153 -17.94 -12.97 3.60
N VAL A 154 -16.90 -13.31 2.84
CA VAL A 154 -15.82 -14.18 3.31
C VAL A 154 -14.86 -13.36 4.18
N ASN A 155 -14.84 -13.63 5.48
CA ASN A 155 -14.01 -12.91 6.47
C ASN A 155 -14.18 -11.38 6.42
N GLY A 156 -15.37 -10.90 6.08
CA GLY A 156 -15.68 -9.47 5.95
C GLY A 156 -15.19 -8.81 4.66
N TYR A 157 -14.69 -9.59 3.70
CA TYR A 157 -14.28 -9.10 2.39
C TYR A 157 -15.38 -9.25 1.33
N PRO A 158 -15.33 -8.42 0.26
CA PRO A 158 -16.20 -8.58 -0.89
C PRO A 158 -16.02 -9.92 -1.61
N SER A 159 -17.11 -10.44 -2.16
CA SER A 159 -17.15 -11.67 -2.96
C SER A 159 -18.15 -11.53 -4.12
N ILE A 160 -17.94 -12.28 -5.21
CA ILE A 160 -18.92 -12.43 -6.28
C ILE A 160 -19.69 -13.73 -6.03
N GLN A 161 -21.02 -13.63 -5.92
CA GLN A 161 -21.90 -14.76 -5.63
C GLN A 161 -22.71 -15.15 -6.85
N PHE A 162 -22.62 -16.43 -7.21
CA PHE A 162 -23.35 -17.05 -8.31
C PHE A 162 -24.48 -17.93 -7.77
N ALA A 163 -25.63 -17.89 -8.41
CA ALA A 163 -26.77 -18.74 -8.12
C ALA A 163 -27.39 -19.30 -9.41
N GLY A 164 -27.77 -20.58 -9.39
CA GLY A 164 -28.43 -21.24 -10.51
C GLY A 164 -27.61 -21.17 -11.80
N ALA A 165 -28.21 -20.59 -12.86
CA ALA A 165 -27.61 -20.50 -14.19
C ALA A 165 -26.77 -19.23 -14.43
N GLN A 166 -26.39 -18.51 -13.37
CA GLN A 166 -25.53 -17.33 -13.47
C GLN A 166 -24.10 -17.72 -13.87
N VAL A 167 -23.47 -16.91 -14.71
CA VAL A 167 -22.12 -17.17 -15.22
C VAL A 167 -21.44 -15.87 -15.62
N LEU A 168 -20.12 -15.81 -15.50
CA LEU A 168 -19.27 -14.82 -16.15
C LEU A 168 -18.37 -15.57 -17.13
N SER A 169 -18.25 -15.07 -18.35
CA SER A 169 -17.46 -15.71 -19.41
C SER A 169 -16.66 -14.66 -20.16
N GLY A 170 -15.46 -15.01 -20.57
CA GLY A 170 -14.52 -14.11 -21.22
C GLY A 170 -13.09 -14.48 -20.86
N GLY A 171 -12.16 -13.76 -21.47
CA GLY A 171 -10.80 -14.21 -21.74
C GLY A 171 -10.51 -13.88 -23.19
#